data_AF-A0A6N2M9I0-F1
#
_entry.id   AF-A0A6N2M9I0-F1
#
_cell.length_a   1.000
_cell.length_b   1.000
_cell.length_c   1.000
_cell.angle_alpha   90.00
_cell.angle_beta   90.00
_cell.angle_gamma   90.00
#
_symmetry.space_group_name_H-M   'P 1'
#
loop_
_entity.id
_entity.type
_entity.pdbx_description
1 polymer ?
#
loop_
_entity_poly.entity_id
_entity_poly.type
_entity_poly.pdbx_seq_one_letter_code
_entity_poly.pdbx_strand_id
1 'polypeptide(L)'
;MTEAVIRNKPGMASVKDMPILQDGPPPGGFAPVRFARRIPNKGPSAMAIFLAAFGAFSYGMYQVGKGNKIRRYAAKPPSSLLGHFSNCELVLKSFAFCRALKEEKYAARRAILPLLQAEEDERFVKEWKKYLEYEAEVMKDVPGWKVGESVYNSGRWMPPATGELRPEVW
;
A
#
# COMPACT_ATOMS: atom_id res chain seq x y z
N MET A 1 -44.14 -64.74 -57.02
CA MET A 1 -45.39 -64.03 -56.65
C MET A 1 -45.94 -64.57 -55.32
N THR A 2 -45.23 -64.43 -54.20
CA THR A 2 -45.69 -64.90 -52.87
C THR A 2 -45.91 -63.77 -51.88
N GLU A 3 -45.33 -62.60 -52.12
CA GLU A 3 -45.46 -61.40 -51.27
C GLU A 3 -46.92 -60.97 -51.07
N ALA A 4 -47.78 -61.14 -52.09
CA ALA A 4 -49.20 -60.80 -52.00
C ALA A 4 -49.98 -61.71 -51.01
N VAL A 5 -49.49 -62.92 -50.75
CA VAL A 5 -50.08 -63.84 -49.77
C VAL A 5 -49.57 -63.52 -48.37
N ILE A 6 -48.30 -63.14 -48.23
CA ILE A 6 -47.64 -62.86 -46.95
C ILE A 6 -48.11 -61.54 -46.35
N ARG A 7 -48.23 -60.47 -47.15
CA ARG A 7 -48.62 -59.12 -46.72
C ARG A 7 -50.12 -58.86 -46.89
N ASN A 8 -50.93 -59.91 -46.88
CA ASN A 8 -52.35 -59.81 -47.22
C ASN A 8 -53.12 -59.02 -46.15
N LYS A 9 -54.02 -58.13 -46.58
CA LYS A 9 -54.99 -57.42 -45.74
C LYS A 9 -56.41 -57.76 -46.22
N PRO A 10 -57.36 -58.12 -45.32
CA PRO A 10 -58.72 -58.44 -45.72
C PRO A 10 -59.37 -57.26 -46.47
N GLY A 11 -59.93 -57.53 -47.66
CA GLY A 11 -60.58 -56.52 -48.52
C GLY A 11 -59.71 -55.93 -49.64
N MET A 12 -58.51 -56.47 -49.90
CA MET A 12 -57.61 -56.00 -50.96
C MET A 12 -58.09 -56.41 -52.36
N ALA A 13 -58.36 -55.45 -53.25
CA ALA A 13 -58.80 -55.70 -54.63
C ALA A 13 -57.65 -55.80 -55.65
N SER A 14 -56.48 -55.21 -55.33
CA SER A 14 -55.32 -55.15 -56.22
C SER A 14 -54.02 -55.24 -55.44
N VAL A 15 -52.97 -55.75 -56.10
CA VAL A 15 -51.62 -55.88 -55.54
C VAL A 15 -51.02 -54.51 -55.13
N LYS A 16 -51.51 -53.40 -55.69
CA LYS A 16 -51.03 -52.05 -55.33
C LYS A 16 -51.43 -51.60 -53.92
N ASP A 17 -52.46 -52.21 -53.34
CA ASP A 17 -53.02 -51.83 -52.04
C ASP A 17 -52.40 -52.64 -50.87
N MET A 18 -51.31 -53.35 -51.13
CA MET A 18 -50.58 -54.10 -50.10
C MET A 18 -50.05 -53.14 -49.01
N PRO A 19 -50.21 -53.47 -47.72
CA PRO A 19 -49.67 -52.67 -46.63
C PRO A 19 -48.14 -52.65 -46.67
N ILE A 20 -47.57 -51.45 -46.69
CA ILE A 20 -46.15 -51.20 -46.54
C ILE A 20 -45.98 -50.38 -45.26
N LEU A 21 -45.43 -51.00 -44.22
CA LEU A 21 -45.01 -50.31 -43.00
C LEU A 21 -43.49 -50.13 -43.08
N GLN A 22 -43.06 -48.94 -43.45
CA GLN A 22 -41.65 -48.57 -43.55
C GLN A 22 -41.29 -47.66 -42.37
N ASP A 23 -40.12 -47.87 -41.78
CA ASP A 23 -39.60 -46.98 -40.74
C ASP A 23 -39.41 -45.58 -41.33
N GLY A 24 -40.14 -44.62 -40.78
CA GLY A 24 -40.15 -43.24 -41.24
C GLY A 24 -40.32 -42.28 -40.07
N PRO A 25 -40.05 -40.99 -40.29
CA PRO A 25 -40.37 -39.99 -39.28
C PRO A 25 -41.88 -40.02 -38.99
N PRO A 26 -42.29 -39.73 -37.75
CA PRO A 26 -43.71 -39.63 -37.43
C PRO A 26 -44.36 -38.55 -38.32
N PRO A 27 -45.67 -38.66 -38.61
CA PRO A 27 -46.38 -37.61 -39.33
C PRO A 27 -46.28 -36.30 -38.53
N GLY A 28 -45.55 -35.31 -39.06
CA GLY A 28 -45.19 -34.06 -38.37
C GLY A 28 -43.69 -33.86 -38.09
N GLY A 29 -42.84 -34.86 -38.32
CA GLY A 29 -41.40 -34.76 -38.19
C GLY A 29 -40.89 -34.72 -36.74
N PHE A 30 -39.57 -34.56 -36.57
CA PHE A 30 -38.94 -34.42 -35.26
C PHE A 30 -38.88 -32.96 -34.80
N ALA A 31 -38.76 -32.78 -33.48
CA ALA A 31 -38.55 -31.46 -32.90
C ALA A 31 -37.29 -30.78 -33.50
N PRO A 32 -37.32 -29.45 -33.73
CA PRO A 32 -36.20 -28.75 -34.35
C PRO A 32 -34.96 -28.80 -33.45
N VAL A 33 -33.92 -29.48 -33.92
CA VAL A 33 -32.64 -29.58 -33.22
C VAL A 33 -31.90 -28.24 -33.31
N ARG A 34 -31.52 -27.69 -32.16
CA ARG A 34 -30.77 -26.44 -32.09
C ARG A 34 -29.29 -26.71 -32.35
N PHE A 35 -28.81 -26.34 -33.54
CA PHE A 35 -27.41 -26.54 -33.93
C PHE A 35 -26.52 -25.30 -33.71
N ALA A 36 -27.11 -24.12 -33.55
CA ALA A 36 -26.37 -22.86 -33.41
C ALA A 36 -25.82 -22.66 -31.99
N ARG A 37 -24.55 -22.22 -31.89
CA ARG A 37 -23.92 -21.82 -30.64
C ARG A 37 -24.54 -20.51 -30.13
N ARG A 38 -25.16 -20.54 -28.95
CA ARG A 38 -25.74 -19.36 -28.30
C ARG A 38 -25.06 -19.14 -26.95
N ILE A 39 -23.98 -18.37 -26.96
CA ILE A 39 -23.34 -17.95 -25.71
C ILE A 39 -23.97 -16.63 -25.26
N PRO A 40 -24.58 -16.59 -24.06
CA PRO A 40 -25.12 -15.37 -23.52
C PRO A 40 -23.99 -14.47 -22.96
N ASN A 41 -23.82 -13.27 -23.50
CA ASN A 41 -22.88 -12.26 -22.98
C ASN A 41 -23.51 -11.47 -21.83
N LYS A 42 -23.92 -12.16 -20.76
CA LYS A 42 -24.53 -11.56 -19.55
C LYS A 42 -23.44 -11.01 -18.63
N GLY A 43 -22.90 -9.85 -18.97
CA GLY A 43 -21.96 -9.11 -18.14
C GLY A 43 -22.31 -7.62 -18.08
N PRO A 44 -21.81 -6.90 -17.06
CA PRO A 44 -21.95 -5.45 -17.02
C PRO A 44 -21.30 -4.82 -18.26
N SER A 45 -21.91 -3.75 -18.77
CA SER A 45 -21.34 -3.02 -19.90
C SER A 45 -19.98 -2.43 -19.53
N ALA A 46 -19.12 -2.19 -20.53
CA ALA A 46 -17.79 -1.61 -20.29
C ALA A 46 -17.88 -0.33 -19.45
N MET A 47 -18.83 0.55 -19.77
CA MET A 47 -19.02 1.80 -19.04
C MET A 47 -19.41 1.58 -17.56
N ALA A 48 -20.21 0.56 -17.27
CA ALA A 48 -20.58 0.22 -15.89
C ALA A 48 -19.35 -0.19 -15.06
N ILE A 49 -18.44 -0.98 -15.66
CA ILE A 49 -17.19 -1.40 -15.01
C ILE A 49 -16.28 -0.18 -14.78
N PHE A 50 -16.11 0.68 -15.80
CA PHE A 50 -15.27 1.87 -15.70
C PHE A 50 -15.77 2.84 -14.61
N LEU A 51 -17.08 3.13 -14.58
CA LEU A 51 -17.65 4.02 -13.58
C LEU A 51 -17.57 3.43 -12.16
N ALA A 52 -17.75 2.12 -12.01
CA ALA A 52 -17.58 1.46 -10.72
C ALA A 52 -16.13 1.56 -10.21
N ALA A 53 -15.16 1.27 -11.08
CA ALA A 53 -13.74 1.37 -10.73
C ALA A 53 -13.33 2.81 -10.39
N PHE A 54 -13.75 3.78 -11.20
CA PHE A 54 -13.44 5.19 -10.96
C PHE A 54 -14.13 5.71 -9.69
N GLY A 55 -15.37 5.33 -9.45
CA GLY A 55 -16.11 5.67 -8.23
C GLY A 55 -15.45 5.09 -6.98
N ALA A 56 -15.06 3.82 -7.00
CA ALA A 56 -14.35 3.19 -5.90
C ALA A 56 -12.98 3.83 -5.64
N PHE A 57 -12.23 4.14 -6.69
CA PHE A 57 -10.92 4.78 -6.58
C PHE A 57 -11.02 6.20 -6.02
N SER A 58 -11.89 7.04 -6.60
CA SER A 58 -12.08 8.42 -6.14
C SER A 58 -12.55 8.49 -4.69
N TYR A 59 -13.49 7.62 -4.30
CA TYR A 59 -13.94 7.52 -2.91
C TYR A 59 -12.85 6.97 -1.98
N GLY A 60 -12.11 5.95 -2.41
CA GLY A 60 -10.98 5.40 -1.66
C GLY A 60 -9.91 6.47 -1.37
N MET A 61 -9.54 7.26 -2.39
CA MET A 61 -8.59 8.35 -2.25
C MET A 61 -9.09 9.47 -1.33
N TYR A 62 -10.40 9.77 -1.36
CA TYR A 62 -11.01 10.71 -0.43
C TYR A 62 -10.90 10.23 1.03
N GLN A 63 -11.16 8.94 1.29
CA GLN A 63 -11.05 8.38 2.63
C GLN A 63 -9.60 8.30 3.12
N VAL A 64 -8.66 7.97 2.23
CA VAL A 64 -7.22 8.05 2.53
C VAL A 64 -6.82 9.49 2.88
N GLY A 65 -7.33 10.49 2.15
CA GLY A 65 -7.11 11.91 2.44
C GLY A 65 -7.59 12.31 3.84
N LYS A 66 -8.82 11.92 4.22
CA LYS A 66 -9.36 12.12 5.57
C LYS A 66 -8.52 11.43 6.63
N GLY A 67 -8.14 10.17 6.41
CA GLY A 67 -7.27 9.41 7.31
C GLY A 67 -5.89 10.06 7.47
N ASN A 68 -5.29 10.57 6.39
CA ASN A 68 -4.02 11.29 6.42
C ASN A 68 -4.12 12.59 7.20
N LYS A 69 -5.24 13.32 7.02
CA LYS A 69 -5.54 14.55 7.74
C LYS A 69 -5.63 14.25 9.24
N ILE A 70 -6.43 13.28 9.66
CA ILE A 70 -6.54 12.85 11.06
C ILE A 70 -5.17 12.41 11.61
N ARG A 71 -4.39 11.62 10.86
CA ARG A 71 -3.01 11.25 11.23
C ARG A 71 -2.05 12.43 11.36
N ARG A 72 -2.33 13.57 10.72
CA ARG A 72 -1.56 14.82 10.83
C ARG A 72 -2.05 15.75 11.96
N TYR A 73 -3.35 15.75 12.27
CA TYR A 73 -3.92 16.57 13.36
C TYR A 73 -3.81 15.89 14.72
N ALA A 74 -4.00 14.58 14.81
CA ALA A 74 -3.61 13.79 16.00
C ALA A 74 -2.09 13.83 16.24
N ALA A 75 -1.35 14.27 15.22
CA ALA A 75 0.09 14.51 15.24
C ALA A 75 0.49 15.94 15.70
N LYS A 76 -0.46 16.70 16.21
CA LYS A 76 -0.18 17.93 16.97
C LYS A 76 -0.87 17.72 18.31
N PRO A 77 -0.17 17.76 19.44
CA PRO A 77 -0.86 17.71 20.71
C PRO A 77 -1.82 18.89 20.77
N PRO A 78 -3.11 18.69 21.09
CA PRO A 78 -3.96 19.81 21.47
C PRO A 78 -3.33 20.42 22.71
N SER A 79 -2.88 21.67 22.61
CA SER A 79 -2.29 22.43 23.71
C SER A 79 -3.30 22.76 24.83
N SER A 80 -4.52 22.25 24.74
CA SER A 80 -5.58 22.47 25.71
C SER A 80 -6.73 21.51 25.44
N LEU A 81 -7.35 21.04 26.53
CA LEU A 81 -8.60 20.26 26.61
C LEU A 81 -8.41 18.76 26.83
N LEU A 82 -8.09 18.45 28.09
CA LEU A 82 -8.75 17.38 28.84
C LEU A 82 -10.27 17.48 28.63
N GLY A 83 -10.89 16.48 28.02
CA GLY A 83 -12.34 16.45 27.86
C GLY A 83 -12.87 15.21 27.15
N HIS A 84 -13.39 14.28 27.96
CA HIS A 84 -14.35 13.21 27.61
C HIS A 84 -13.99 12.24 26.48
N PHE A 85 -13.34 11.13 26.85
CA PHE A 85 -13.38 9.88 26.07
C PHE A 85 -14.59 9.03 26.50
N SER A 86 -15.62 8.95 25.65
CA SER A 86 -16.66 7.93 25.74
C SER A 86 -16.24 6.65 24.98
N ASN A 87 -16.61 5.50 25.54
CA ASN A 87 -16.11 4.16 25.21
C ASN A 87 -16.81 3.50 24.00
N CYS A 88 -16.73 4.08 22.79
CA CYS A 88 -17.30 3.40 21.60
C CYS A 88 -16.47 3.48 20.29
N GLU A 89 -15.21 3.93 20.33
CA GLU A 89 -14.35 4.01 19.13
C GLU A 89 -13.06 3.17 19.28
N LEU A 90 -13.15 1.98 19.87
CA LEU A 90 -11.94 1.23 20.24
C LEU A 90 -11.22 0.53 19.06
N VAL A 91 -11.86 0.35 17.91
CA VAL A 91 -11.32 -0.53 16.84
C VAL A 91 -10.53 0.23 15.75
N LEU A 92 -10.74 1.54 15.58
CA LEU A 92 -9.98 2.37 14.62
C LEU A 92 -8.80 3.14 15.25
N LYS A 93 -8.65 3.09 16.58
CA LYS A 93 -7.64 3.87 17.32
C LYS A 93 -6.26 3.20 17.43
N SER A 94 -6.09 1.96 16.99
CA SER A 94 -4.82 1.22 17.14
C SER A 94 -3.65 1.82 16.35
N PHE A 95 -3.90 2.38 15.15
CA PHE A 95 -2.84 3.00 14.33
C PHE A 95 -2.54 4.46 14.67
N ALA A 96 -3.53 5.21 15.19
CA ALA A 96 -3.33 6.59 15.63
C ALA A 96 -2.53 6.64 16.95
N PHE A 97 -2.72 5.66 17.83
CA PHE A 97 -2.03 5.53 19.11
C PHE A 97 -0.50 5.44 18.97
N CYS A 98 0.00 4.61 18.04
CA CYS A 98 1.44 4.46 17.80
C CYS A 98 2.14 5.75 17.33
N ARG A 99 1.42 6.69 16.73
CA ARG A 99 1.98 7.96 16.26
C ARG A 99 1.95 9.04 17.34
N ALA A 100 0.87 9.15 18.11
CA ALA A 100 0.80 10.02 19.27
C ALA A 100 1.94 9.70 20.26
N LEU A 101 2.20 8.42 20.54
CA LEU A 101 3.33 7.99 21.37
C LEU A 101 4.71 8.38 20.80
N LYS A 102 4.89 8.37 19.47
CA LYS A 102 6.14 8.81 18.84
C LYS A 102 6.36 10.31 19.01
N GLU A 103 5.30 11.10 18.95
CA GLU A 103 5.39 12.55 19.12
C GLU A 103 5.54 12.98 20.56
N GLU A 104 4.88 12.31 21.50
CA GLU A 104 5.18 12.45 22.91
C GLU A 104 6.66 12.13 23.17
N LYS A 105 7.19 11.05 22.59
CA LYS A 105 8.62 10.73 22.64
C LYS A 105 9.49 11.83 22.00
N TYR A 106 9.09 12.40 20.85
CA TYR A 106 9.82 13.50 20.21
C TYR A 106 9.71 14.81 20.98
N ALA A 107 8.59 15.08 21.63
CA ALA A 107 8.37 16.26 22.47
C ALA A 107 9.21 16.16 23.74
N ALA A 108 9.20 15.00 24.41
CA ALA A 108 10.06 14.70 25.54
C ALA A 108 11.53 14.86 25.16
N ARG A 109 11.96 14.30 24.01
CA ARG A 109 13.33 14.48 23.49
C ARG A 109 13.68 15.95 23.26
N ARG A 110 12.80 16.72 22.60
CA ARG A 110 13.02 18.15 22.37
C ARG A 110 13.09 18.95 23.67
N ALA A 111 12.34 18.56 24.69
CA ALA A 111 12.36 19.22 25.99
C ALA A 111 13.69 19.04 26.73
N ILE A 112 14.29 17.85 26.66
CA ILE A 112 15.58 17.55 27.33
C ILE A 112 16.80 17.92 26.48
N LEU A 113 16.65 18.10 25.17
CA LEU A 113 17.75 18.32 24.23
C LEU A 113 18.64 19.52 24.60
N PRO A 114 18.13 20.68 25.06
CA PRO A 114 18.99 21.79 25.46
C PRO A 114 19.93 21.46 26.62
N LEU A 115 19.50 20.61 27.56
CA LEU A 115 20.34 20.19 28.69
C LEU A 115 21.45 19.25 28.22
N LEU A 116 21.08 18.24 27.41
CA LEU A 116 22.06 17.31 26.84
C LEU A 116 23.08 18.03 25.94
N GLN A 117 22.63 19.03 25.18
CA GLN A 117 23.53 19.84 24.35
C GLN A 117 24.51 20.65 25.21
N ALA A 118 24.05 21.25 26.31
CA ALA A 118 24.92 22.01 27.20
C ALA A 118 25.98 21.12 27.88
N GLU A 119 25.59 19.93 28.35
CA GLU A 119 26.52 18.95 28.92
C GLU A 119 27.57 18.49 27.90
N GLU A 120 27.15 18.27 26.65
CA GLU A 120 28.04 17.91 25.55
C GLU A 120 29.00 19.05 25.20
N ASP A 121 28.51 20.28 25.12
CA ASP A 121 29.33 21.47 24.84
C ASP A 121 30.39 21.68 25.95
N GLU A 122 30.04 21.47 27.22
CA GLU A 122 31.00 21.51 28.33
C GLU A 122 32.07 20.43 28.22
N ARG A 123 31.68 19.20 27.89
CA ARG A 123 32.61 18.09 27.67
C ARG A 123 33.56 18.41 26.52
N PHE A 124 33.03 18.91 25.41
CA PHE A 124 33.79 19.25 24.22
C PHE A 124 34.81 20.36 24.51
N VAL A 125 34.42 21.44 25.19
CA VAL A 125 35.34 22.54 25.55
C VAL A 125 36.47 22.04 26.47
N LYS A 126 36.17 21.15 27.42
CA LYS A 126 37.21 20.54 28.29
C LYS A 126 38.21 19.74 27.46
N GLU A 127 37.73 18.92 26.53
CA GLU A 127 38.61 18.12 25.67
C GLU A 127 39.40 18.99 24.70
N TRP A 128 38.77 20.04 24.16
CA TRP A 128 39.41 21.00 23.28
C TRP A 128 40.54 21.75 23.96
N LYS A 129 40.38 22.14 25.23
CA LYS A 129 41.45 22.75 26.03
C LYS A 129 42.65 21.84 26.20
N LYS A 130 42.43 20.56 26.53
CA LYS A 130 43.51 19.56 26.62
C LYS A 130 44.23 19.40 25.28
N TYR A 131 43.47 19.36 24.19
CA TYR A 131 44.03 19.26 22.84
C TYR A 131 44.92 20.47 22.50
N LEU A 132 44.48 21.69 22.83
CA LEU A 132 45.26 22.91 22.63
C LEU A 132 46.52 22.97 23.52
N GLU A 133 46.43 22.52 24.77
CA GLU A 133 47.58 22.40 25.67
C GLU A 133 48.61 21.40 25.13
N TYR A 134 48.14 20.26 24.65
CA TYR A 134 48.98 19.25 24.00
C TYR A 134 49.62 19.78 22.71
N GLU A 135 48.86 20.47 21.86
CA GLU A 135 49.36 21.11 20.65
C GLU A 135 50.46 22.13 20.97
N ALA A 136 50.28 22.95 22.01
CA ALA A 136 51.27 23.93 22.44
C ALA A 136 52.58 23.29 22.94
N GLU A 137 52.48 22.19 23.68
CA GLU A 137 53.65 21.46 24.18
C GLU A 137 54.45 20.81 23.03
N VAL A 138 53.75 20.16 22.10
CA VAL A 138 54.37 19.44 20.98
C VAL A 138 54.93 20.40 19.92
N MET A 139 54.28 21.54 19.67
CA MET A 139 54.64 22.45 18.57
C MET A 139 55.57 23.59 18.98
N LYS A 140 56.09 23.59 20.21
CA LYS A 140 56.96 24.66 20.75
C LYS A 140 58.22 24.94 19.92
N ASP A 141 58.73 23.93 19.22
CA ASP A 141 60.02 24.00 18.51
C ASP A 141 59.86 24.35 17.01
N VAL A 142 58.63 24.49 16.51
CA VAL A 142 58.35 24.72 15.08
C VAL A 142 58.16 26.23 14.80
N PRO A 143 59.02 26.86 13.98
CA PRO A 143 58.92 28.29 13.70
C PRO A 143 57.70 28.63 12.85
N GLY A 144 56.93 29.66 13.26
CA GLY A 144 55.77 30.17 12.53
C GLY A 144 54.45 29.45 12.82
N TRP A 145 54.45 28.43 13.68
CA TRP A 145 53.21 27.76 14.11
C TRP A 145 52.46 28.62 15.14
N LYS A 146 51.15 28.80 14.95
CA LYS A 146 50.27 29.46 15.91
C LYS A 146 49.29 28.46 16.48
N VAL A 147 49.38 28.23 17.79
CA VAL A 147 48.51 27.29 18.50
C VAL A 147 47.04 27.73 18.38
N GLY A 148 46.16 26.79 18.03
CA GLY A 148 44.72 27.04 17.94
C GLY A 148 44.27 27.92 16.78
N GLU A 149 45.11 28.11 15.75
CA GLU A 149 44.71 28.80 14.52
C GLU A 149 43.66 27.99 13.76
N SER A 150 42.54 28.63 13.38
CA SER A 150 41.49 27.97 12.62
C SER A 150 41.98 27.61 11.23
N VAL A 151 41.83 26.34 10.85
CA VAL A 151 42.10 25.85 9.48
C VAL A 151 41.17 26.51 8.45
N TYR A 152 39.97 26.94 8.87
CA TYR A 152 38.99 27.56 8.01
C TYR A 152 39.09 29.09 8.01
N ASN A 153 38.97 29.69 6.84
CA ASN A 153 39.09 31.15 6.65
C ASN A 153 37.78 31.93 6.89
N SER A 154 36.67 31.24 7.17
CA SER A 154 35.33 31.82 7.19
C SER A 154 34.93 32.49 8.51
N GLY A 155 35.79 32.42 9.54
CA GLY A 155 35.51 32.92 10.90
C GLY A 155 34.37 32.20 11.63
N ARG A 156 33.75 31.20 11.00
CA ARG A 156 32.69 30.37 11.57
C ARG A 156 33.31 29.14 12.21
N TRP A 157 32.91 28.84 13.43
CA TRP A 157 33.29 27.60 14.10
C TRP A 157 32.71 26.38 13.37
N MET A 158 33.55 25.36 13.17
CA MET A 158 33.17 24.06 12.61
C MET A 158 33.66 22.96 13.57
N PRO A 159 32.88 21.88 13.76
CA PRO A 159 33.34 20.76 14.56
C PRO A 159 34.58 20.10 13.91
N PRO A 160 35.51 19.56 14.71
CA PRO A 160 36.68 18.87 14.19
C PRO A 160 36.27 17.61 13.41
N ALA A 161 37.01 17.29 12.35
CA ALA A 161 36.71 16.14 11.51
C ALA A 161 37.28 14.84 12.11
N THR A 162 36.45 13.79 12.16
CA THR A 162 36.89 12.45 12.59
C THR A 162 37.61 11.67 11.48
N GLY A 163 37.48 12.11 10.21
CA GLY A 163 38.10 11.45 9.05
C GLY A 163 37.30 10.29 8.45
N GLU A 164 36.33 9.76 9.20
CA GLU A 164 35.41 8.69 8.75
C GLU A 164 34.03 9.24 8.36
N LEU A 165 33.39 8.61 7.37
CA LEU A 165 32.02 8.94 6.98
C LEU A 165 31.04 8.17 7.90
N ARG A 166 30.29 8.91 8.73
CA ARG A 166 29.31 8.39 9.71
C ARG A 166 29.93 7.50 10.81
N PRO A 167 30.81 8.04 11.66
CA PRO A 167 31.44 7.31 12.76
C PRO A 167 30.45 6.85 13.85
N GLU A 168 29.20 7.31 13.83
CA GLU A 168 28.14 6.83 14.74
C GLU A 168 27.45 5.53 14.30
N VAL A 169 27.74 5.01 13.10
CA VAL A 169 27.15 3.76 12.56
C VAL A 169 28.26 2.73 12.34
N TRP A 170 28.49 1.89 13.35
CA TRP A 170 29.37 0.71 13.25
C TRP A 170 28.57 -0.54 12.87
#